data_AF-A0A4Y9RKZ6-F1
#
_entry.id   AF-A0A4Y9RKZ6-F1
#
_cell.length_a   1.000
_cell.length_b   1.000
_cell.length_c   1.000
_cell.angle_alpha   90.00
_cell.angle_beta   90.00
_cell.angle_gamma   90.00
#
_symmetry.space_group_name_H-M   'P 1'
#
loop_
_entity.id
_entity.type
_entity.pdbx_description
1 polymer ?
#
loop_
_entity_poly.entity_id
_entity_poly.type
_entity_poly.pdbx_seq_one_letter_code
_entity_poly.pdbx_strand_id
1 'polypeptide(L)'
;MKALLDLFKQVQQSEQFDAIKIGLASPEKIRSWSYGEVKKPETINYRTFKPERDGLFCAKIFGPIKDYECLCGKYKRLKHRGVICEKCGVEVTLAKVRRERMGHIELASPTAHIWFLKSLPSRLGMVLDMTLRDIERVLYFEAYVVTDPGMTPLKKCQIMSEDDYAAKYEEYGDDFTAFMGAEGIRELLRSIDIDREVETLRQELKDSKSEAKIKKYAKRLKVLEAFQRSGIKPDWMIMEVLPVLPPELRPLVPLDGGRFATSDLNDLYRRVINRNNRLKRLMELRAPEI
;
A
#
# COMPACT_ATOMS: atom_id res chain seq x y z
N MET A 1 -4.72 -45.90 -0.85
CA MET A 1 -4.97 -45.38 0.52
C MET A 1 -4.49 -43.94 0.72
N LYS A 2 -3.26 -43.54 0.37
CA LYS A 2 -2.81 -42.13 0.49
C LYS A 2 -3.66 -41.11 -0.30
N ALA A 3 -4.02 -41.41 -1.55
CA ALA A 3 -4.89 -40.54 -2.36
C ALA A 3 -6.34 -40.41 -1.85
N LEU A 4 -6.80 -41.38 -1.04
CA LEU A 4 -8.12 -41.36 -0.40
C LEU A 4 -8.07 -40.53 0.91
N LEU A 5 -6.97 -40.62 1.66
CA LEU A 5 -6.68 -39.76 2.81
C LEU A 5 -6.54 -38.28 2.42
N ASP A 6 -5.96 -37.99 1.26
CA ASP A 6 -5.89 -36.62 0.72
C ASP A 6 -7.26 -36.08 0.27
N LEU A 7 -8.20 -36.97 -0.08
CA LEU A 7 -9.60 -36.61 -0.35
C LEU A 7 -10.35 -36.27 0.95
N PHE A 8 -10.06 -36.97 2.05
CA PHE A 8 -10.66 -36.72 3.37
C PHE A 8 -10.07 -35.50 4.10
N LYS A 9 -8.83 -35.09 3.80
CA LYS A 9 -8.27 -33.82 4.29
C LYS A 9 -8.91 -32.57 3.65
N GLN A 10 -9.73 -32.72 2.60
CA GLN A 10 -10.31 -31.60 1.85
C GLN A 10 -11.61 -31.04 2.43
N VAL A 11 -12.20 -31.70 3.43
CA VAL A 11 -13.10 -30.98 4.34
C VAL A 11 -12.18 -30.32 5.36
N GLN A 12 -11.50 -29.25 4.95
CA GLN A 12 -10.98 -28.31 5.95
C GLN A 12 -12.20 -27.90 6.76
N GLN A 13 -12.27 -28.38 8.01
CA GLN A 13 -13.12 -27.78 9.02
C GLN A 13 -12.94 -26.28 8.86
N SER A 14 -14.02 -25.54 8.67
CA SER A 14 -13.98 -24.10 8.90
C SER A 14 -13.42 -23.95 10.30
N GLU A 15 -12.14 -23.57 10.43
CA GLU A 15 -11.54 -23.34 11.73
C GLU A 15 -12.41 -22.28 12.39
N GLN A 16 -13.19 -22.70 13.38
CA GLN A 16 -13.97 -21.76 14.18
C GLN A 16 -12.95 -20.90 14.90
N PHE A 17 -13.04 -19.59 14.67
CA PHE A 17 -12.20 -18.62 15.36
C PHE A 17 -13.02 -17.96 16.46
N ASP A 18 -12.40 -17.73 17.62
CA ASP A 18 -13.04 -17.09 18.77
C ASP A 18 -12.83 -15.57 18.79
N ALA A 19 -11.84 -15.06 18.04
CA ALA A 19 -11.47 -13.65 18.05
C ALA A 19 -11.03 -13.14 16.67
N ILE A 20 -11.32 -11.86 16.39
CA ILE A 20 -10.86 -11.13 15.21
C ILE A 20 -9.89 -10.03 15.65
N LYS A 21 -8.73 -9.97 14.99
CA LYS A 21 -7.74 -8.89 15.18
C LYS A 21 -7.63 -8.06 13.91
N ILE A 22 -7.54 -6.74 14.07
CA ILE A 22 -7.21 -5.79 13.01
C ILE A 22 -5.87 -5.11 13.31
N GLY A 23 -5.12 -4.80 12.27
CA GLY A 23 -3.85 -4.09 12.37
C GLY A 23 -3.43 -3.56 11.01
N LEU A 24 -2.40 -2.70 10.98
CA LEU A 24 -1.82 -2.23 9.74
C LEU A 24 -1.09 -3.37 9.02
N ALA A 25 -1.16 -3.36 7.70
CA ALA A 25 -0.47 -4.31 6.85
C ALA A 25 0.89 -3.73 6.46
N SER A 26 1.97 -4.48 6.71
CA SER A 26 3.28 -4.14 6.17
C SER A 26 3.31 -4.36 4.65
N PRO A 27 4.23 -3.71 3.92
CA PRO A 27 4.44 -3.98 2.50
C PRO A 27 4.68 -5.48 2.21
N GLU A 28 5.47 -6.16 3.05
CA GLU A 28 5.73 -7.60 2.97
C GLU A 28 4.44 -8.43 3.16
N LYS A 29 3.59 -8.03 4.11
CA LYS A 29 2.31 -8.71 4.36
C LYS A 29 1.37 -8.55 3.17
N ILE A 30 1.32 -7.37 2.55
CA ILE A 30 0.53 -7.13 1.34
C ILE A 30 1.02 -8.01 0.19
N ARG A 31 2.35 -8.13 0.00
CA ARG A 31 2.93 -9.03 -1.00
C ARG A 31 2.60 -10.50 -0.72
N SER A 32 2.58 -10.92 0.56
CA SER A 32 2.23 -12.29 0.96
C SER A 32 0.79 -12.70 0.65
N TRP A 33 -0.14 -11.73 0.64
CA TRP A 33 -1.53 -11.98 0.24
C TRP A 33 -1.70 -12.09 -1.28
N SER A 34 -0.73 -11.58 -2.03
CA SER A 34 -0.85 -11.45 -3.46
C SER A 34 -0.41 -12.70 -4.21
N TYR A 35 -1.20 -13.07 -5.20
CA TYR A 35 -0.87 -14.13 -6.15
C TYR A 35 -0.11 -13.61 -7.39
N GLY A 36 0.13 -12.31 -7.47
CA GLY A 36 0.88 -11.69 -8.56
C GLY A 36 0.68 -10.19 -8.69
N GLU A 37 1.66 -9.53 -9.32
CA GLU A 37 1.66 -8.10 -9.58
C GLU A 37 0.80 -7.77 -10.82
N VAL A 38 -0.08 -6.78 -10.69
CA VAL A 38 -0.84 -6.21 -11.82
C VAL A 38 -0.03 -5.08 -12.42
N LYS A 39 0.51 -5.32 -13.62
CA LYS A 39 1.37 -4.36 -14.33
C LYS A 39 0.61 -3.51 -15.34
N LYS A 40 -0.51 -4.04 -15.82
CA LYS A 40 -1.19 -3.56 -17.01
C LYS A 40 -2.59 -3.05 -16.66
N PRO A 41 -3.02 -1.88 -17.16
CA PRO A 41 -4.36 -1.34 -16.90
C PRO A 41 -5.46 -2.11 -17.66
N GLU A 42 -5.09 -2.95 -18.63
CA GLU A 42 -6.05 -3.65 -19.47
C GLU A 42 -6.89 -4.65 -18.67
N THR A 43 -8.15 -4.82 -19.09
CA THR A 43 -9.11 -5.70 -18.42
C THR A 43 -9.31 -6.99 -19.22
N ILE A 44 -10.08 -6.91 -20.31
CA ILE A 44 -10.39 -8.00 -21.22
C ILE A 44 -10.11 -7.56 -22.65
N ASN A 45 -9.81 -8.53 -23.50
CA ASN A 45 -9.64 -8.32 -24.92
C ASN A 45 -10.99 -8.00 -25.58
N TYR A 46 -11.06 -6.94 -26.39
CA TYR A 46 -12.31 -6.50 -27.02
C TYR A 46 -12.90 -7.48 -28.05
N ARG A 47 -12.09 -8.37 -28.66
CA ARG A 47 -12.58 -9.36 -29.65
C ARG A 47 -12.91 -10.69 -29.01
N THR A 48 -12.01 -11.19 -28.16
CA THR A 48 -12.11 -12.55 -27.62
C THR A 48 -12.80 -12.62 -26.26
N PHE A 49 -13.02 -11.47 -25.61
CA PHE A 49 -13.50 -11.34 -24.23
C PHE A 49 -12.68 -12.11 -23.20
N LYS A 50 -11.46 -12.54 -23.58
CA LYS A 50 -10.53 -13.20 -22.67
C LYS A 50 -9.79 -12.14 -21.85
N PRO A 51 -9.52 -12.39 -20.56
CA PRO A 51 -8.71 -11.51 -19.73
C PRO A 51 -7.32 -11.31 -20.31
N GLU A 52 -6.85 -10.07 -20.24
CA GLU A 52 -5.50 -9.72 -20.68
C GLU A 52 -4.45 -10.18 -19.67
N ARG A 53 -3.26 -10.53 -20.17
CA ARG A 53 -2.15 -11.00 -19.35
C ARG A 53 -1.58 -9.84 -18.52
N ASP A 54 -1.32 -10.12 -17.25
CA ASP A 54 -0.83 -9.16 -16.23
C ASP A 54 -1.74 -7.94 -16.00
N GLY A 55 -2.97 -7.99 -16.55
CA GLY A 55 -4.02 -6.99 -16.38
C GLY A 55 -4.91 -7.21 -15.17
N LEU A 56 -5.91 -6.35 -15.00
CA LEU A 56 -6.81 -6.33 -13.82
C LEU A 56 -7.68 -7.57 -13.66
N PHE A 57 -7.86 -8.36 -14.72
CA PHE A 57 -8.67 -9.59 -14.68
C PHE A 57 -7.84 -10.86 -14.96
N CYS A 58 -6.51 -10.71 -15.01
CA CYS A 58 -5.55 -11.75 -15.42
C CYS A 58 -5.82 -13.10 -14.76
N ALA A 59 -6.02 -14.13 -15.58
CA ALA A 59 -6.31 -15.49 -15.09
C ALA A 59 -5.10 -16.14 -14.40
N LYS A 60 -3.88 -15.72 -14.72
CA LYS A 60 -2.65 -16.20 -14.05
C LYS A 60 -2.61 -15.75 -12.59
N ILE A 61 -3.01 -14.52 -12.31
CA ILE A 61 -2.97 -13.92 -10.96
C ILE A 61 -4.19 -14.38 -10.16
N PHE A 62 -5.38 -14.17 -10.71
CA PHE A 62 -6.63 -14.34 -9.96
C PHE A 62 -7.23 -15.73 -10.07
N GLY A 63 -6.79 -16.57 -11.00
CA GLY A 63 -7.30 -17.93 -11.23
C GLY A 63 -8.17 -18.08 -12.48
N PRO A 64 -8.63 -19.31 -12.78
CA PRO A 64 -9.32 -19.65 -14.03
C PRO A 64 -10.76 -19.11 -14.09
N ILE A 65 -11.25 -18.83 -15.30
CA ILE A 65 -12.63 -18.34 -15.52
C ILE A 65 -13.66 -19.47 -15.41
N LYS A 66 -13.25 -20.68 -15.80
CA LYS A 66 -14.09 -21.88 -15.79
C LYS A 66 -13.47 -22.92 -14.88
N ASP A 67 -14.33 -23.70 -14.22
CA ASP A 67 -13.88 -24.74 -13.31
C ASP A 67 -13.01 -25.78 -14.01
N TYR A 68 -11.84 -26.04 -13.44
CA TYR A 68 -10.90 -27.05 -13.91
C TYR A 68 -10.53 -26.92 -15.40
N GLU A 69 -10.48 -25.69 -15.91
CA GLU A 69 -10.06 -25.37 -17.28
C GLU A 69 -9.08 -24.18 -17.29
N CYS A 70 -7.93 -24.37 -17.94
CA CYS A 70 -6.98 -23.27 -18.14
C CYS A 70 -7.45 -22.32 -19.26
N LEU A 71 -6.97 -21.07 -19.26
CA LEU A 71 -7.41 -20.02 -20.21
C LEU A 71 -7.21 -20.38 -21.69
N CYS A 72 -6.14 -21.11 -22.02
CA CYS A 72 -5.86 -21.54 -23.39
C CYS A 72 -6.60 -22.82 -23.82
N GLY A 73 -7.23 -23.53 -22.87
CA GLY A 73 -7.92 -24.80 -23.14
C GLY A 73 -7.02 -26.02 -23.35
N LYS A 74 -5.68 -25.93 -23.18
CA LYS A 74 -4.75 -27.09 -23.24
C LYS A 74 -5.10 -28.14 -22.17
N TYR A 75 -5.25 -27.70 -20.94
CA TYR A 75 -5.66 -28.54 -19.81
C TYR A 75 -7.12 -28.28 -19.47
N LYS A 76 -7.92 -29.36 -19.51
CA LYS A 76 -9.35 -29.38 -19.20
C LYS A 76 -9.70 -30.60 -18.35
N ARG A 77 -10.79 -30.50 -17.60
CA ARG A 77 -11.37 -31.55 -16.74
C ARG A 77 -10.57 -31.76 -15.45
N LEU A 78 -11.23 -32.41 -14.49
CA LEU A 78 -10.74 -32.62 -13.12
C LEU A 78 -9.37 -33.31 -13.02
N LYS A 79 -9.00 -34.14 -14.02
CA LYS A 79 -7.73 -34.89 -14.04
C LYS A 79 -6.47 -34.01 -13.96
N HIS A 80 -6.55 -32.75 -14.36
CA HIS A 80 -5.43 -31.81 -14.35
C HIS A 80 -5.49 -30.82 -13.19
N ARG A 81 -6.30 -31.10 -12.15
CA ARG A 81 -6.40 -30.24 -10.95
C ARG A 81 -5.01 -29.97 -10.34
N GLY A 82 -4.74 -28.71 -10.05
CA GLY A 82 -3.47 -28.23 -9.48
C GLY A 82 -2.32 -28.08 -10.48
N VAL A 83 -2.50 -28.46 -11.75
CA VAL A 83 -1.47 -28.28 -12.78
C VAL A 83 -1.46 -26.82 -13.23
N ILE A 84 -0.27 -26.20 -13.24
CA ILE A 84 -0.06 -24.87 -13.81
C ILE A 84 0.23 -25.03 -15.30
N CYS A 85 -0.55 -24.35 -16.15
CA CYS A 85 -0.40 -24.46 -17.58
C CYS A 85 0.87 -23.76 -18.10
N GLU A 86 1.78 -24.48 -18.77
CA GLU A 86 3.00 -23.90 -19.37
C GLU A 86 2.73 -22.76 -20.37
N LYS A 87 1.61 -22.83 -21.12
CA LYS A 87 1.30 -21.84 -22.17
C LYS A 87 0.74 -20.53 -21.60
N CYS A 88 -0.15 -20.60 -20.60
CA CYS A 88 -0.87 -19.43 -20.10
C CYS A 88 -0.56 -19.08 -18.63
N GLY A 89 0.18 -19.93 -17.92
CA GLY A 89 0.49 -19.77 -16.50
C GLY A 89 -0.70 -19.94 -15.55
N VAL A 90 -1.88 -20.31 -16.07
CA VAL A 90 -3.10 -20.45 -15.25
C VAL A 90 -3.10 -21.81 -14.57
N GLU A 91 -3.29 -21.79 -13.26
CA GLU A 91 -3.53 -22.97 -12.44
C GLU A 91 -4.94 -23.53 -12.68
N VAL A 92 -5.03 -24.84 -12.90
CA VAL A 92 -6.31 -25.54 -13.10
C VAL A 92 -6.95 -25.81 -11.73
N THR A 93 -7.88 -24.94 -11.34
CA THR A 93 -8.63 -25.01 -10.07
C THR A 93 -10.09 -24.56 -10.27
N LEU A 94 -10.85 -24.41 -9.20
CA LEU A 94 -12.22 -23.87 -9.23
C LEU A 94 -12.19 -22.37 -9.56
N ALA A 95 -13.20 -21.88 -10.28
CA ALA A 95 -13.33 -20.45 -10.60
C ALA A 95 -13.59 -19.60 -9.35
N LYS A 96 -14.19 -20.19 -8.29
CA LYS A 96 -14.46 -19.52 -7.00
C LYS A 96 -13.24 -18.82 -6.39
N VAL A 97 -12.03 -19.32 -6.66
CA VAL A 97 -10.79 -18.69 -6.15
C VAL A 97 -10.63 -17.24 -6.64
N ARG A 98 -11.28 -16.85 -7.75
CA ARG A 98 -11.28 -15.47 -8.28
C ARG A 98 -12.01 -14.47 -7.38
N ARG A 99 -12.75 -14.93 -6.38
CA ARG A 99 -13.33 -14.11 -5.32
C ARG A 99 -12.40 -13.91 -4.12
N GLU A 100 -11.41 -14.77 -3.98
CA GLU A 100 -10.55 -14.87 -2.78
C GLU A 100 -9.12 -14.36 -3.05
N ARG A 101 -8.57 -14.61 -4.24
CA ARG A 101 -7.18 -14.24 -4.60
C ARG A 101 -7.02 -12.74 -4.80
N MET A 102 -6.09 -12.13 -4.07
CA MET A 102 -5.73 -10.72 -4.23
C MET A 102 -4.54 -10.54 -5.19
N GLY A 103 -4.47 -9.37 -5.83
CA GLY A 103 -3.30 -8.90 -6.57
C GLY A 103 -2.58 -7.80 -5.78
N HIS A 104 -1.46 -7.31 -6.30
CA HIS A 104 -0.84 -6.08 -5.80
C HIS A 104 -0.30 -5.24 -6.95
N ILE A 105 -0.02 -3.97 -6.67
CA ILE A 105 0.68 -3.04 -7.55
C ILE A 105 1.87 -2.50 -6.77
N GLU A 106 3.06 -2.61 -7.34
CA GLU A 106 4.27 -1.98 -6.79
C GLU A 106 4.30 -0.51 -7.22
N LEU A 107 4.20 0.40 -6.25
CA LEU A 107 4.18 1.84 -6.49
C LEU A 107 5.60 2.33 -6.82
N ALA A 108 5.71 3.24 -7.78
CA ALA A 108 6.97 3.81 -8.22
C ALA A 108 7.58 4.75 -7.18
N SER A 109 6.73 5.48 -6.47
CA SER A 109 7.10 6.31 -5.32
C SER A 109 6.10 6.02 -4.18
N PRO A 110 6.55 6.06 -2.91
CA PRO A 110 5.67 5.88 -1.75
C PRO A 110 4.48 6.84 -1.79
N THR A 111 3.32 6.39 -1.31
CA THR A 111 2.08 7.19 -1.31
C THR A 111 1.45 7.19 0.07
N ALA A 112 1.18 8.38 0.61
CA ALA A 112 0.54 8.50 1.91
C ALA A 112 -0.88 7.91 1.91
N HIS A 113 -1.19 7.07 2.90
CA HIS A 113 -2.53 6.52 3.03
C HIS A 113 -3.50 7.58 3.55
N ILE A 114 -4.47 7.95 2.72
CA ILE A 114 -5.39 9.07 2.96
C ILE A 114 -6.11 9.04 4.31
N TRP A 115 -6.47 7.86 4.83
CA TRP A 115 -7.14 7.77 6.15
C TRP A 115 -6.25 8.22 7.31
N PHE A 116 -4.93 7.99 7.28
CA PHE A 116 -4.06 8.44 8.37
C PHE A 116 -3.67 9.92 8.25
N LEU A 117 -3.79 10.46 7.04
CA LEU A 117 -3.58 11.87 6.74
C LEU A 117 -4.82 12.72 7.10
N LYS A 118 -5.96 12.45 6.45
CA LYS A 118 -7.15 13.32 6.45
C LYS A 118 -8.19 12.97 7.52
N SER A 119 -8.09 11.82 8.21
CA SER A 119 -8.97 11.55 9.35
C SER A 119 -8.72 12.57 10.44
N LEU A 120 -9.77 13.12 11.04
CA LEU A 120 -9.66 14.08 12.14
C LEU A 120 -9.82 13.35 13.48
N PRO A 121 -8.81 13.41 14.38
CA PRO A 121 -7.52 14.07 14.22
C PRO A 121 -6.50 13.23 13.42
N SER A 122 -5.60 13.90 12.68
CA SER A 122 -4.62 13.25 11.80
C SER A 122 -3.66 12.37 12.61
N ARG A 123 -3.55 11.09 12.25
CA ARG A 123 -2.64 10.15 12.93
C ARG A 123 -1.19 10.47 12.59
N LEU A 124 -0.91 10.84 11.33
CA LEU A 124 0.41 11.30 10.91
C LEU A 124 0.85 12.55 11.69
N GLY A 125 -0.03 13.55 11.79
CA GLY A 125 0.24 14.76 12.56
C GLY A 125 0.49 14.48 14.05
N MET A 126 -0.29 13.58 14.66
CA MET A 126 -0.07 13.18 16.05
C MET A 126 1.28 12.51 16.28
N VAL A 127 1.68 11.59 15.40
CA VAL A 127 2.95 10.85 15.56
C VAL A 127 4.15 11.79 15.37
N LEU A 128 4.15 12.59 14.31
CA LEU A 128 5.24 13.51 13.96
C LEU A 128 5.26 14.81 14.76
N ASP A 129 4.22 15.09 15.54
CA ASP A 129 3.96 16.38 16.19
C ASP A 129 3.93 17.59 15.22
N MET A 130 3.52 17.35 13.98
CA MET A 130 3.40 18.37 12.92
C MET A 130 1.94 18.73 12.67
N THR A 131 1.70 19.94 12.15
CA THR A 131 0.34 20.31 11.74
C THR A 131 -0.07 19.57 10.46
N LEU A 132 -1.38 19.38 10.24
CA LEU A 132 -1.87 18.74 9.02
C LEU A 132 -1.47 19.53 7.76
N ARG A 133 -1.55 20.87 7.83
CA ARG A 133 -1.19 21.77 6.73
C ARG A 133 0.27 21.59 6.33
N ASP A 134 1.14 21.50 7.32
CA ASP A 134 2.57 21.30 7.12
C ASP A 134 2.90 19.98 6.44
N ILE A 135 2.27 18.88 6.88
CA ILE A 135 2.43 17.57 6.22
C ILE A 135 1.90 17.64 4.78
N GLU A 136 0.78 18.31 4.55
CA GLU A 136 0.22 18.47 3.20
C GLU A 136 1.15 19.26 2.28
N ARG A 137 1.76 20.35 2.75
CA ARG A 137 2.75 21.12 1.97
C ARG A 137 3.91 20.24 1.53
N VAL A 138 4.44 19.41 2.43
CA VAL A 138 5.51 18.46 2.10
C VAL A 138 5.01 17.42 1.09
N LEU A 139 3.85 16.82 1.31
CA LEU A 139 3.27 15.79 0.43
C LEU A 139 2.94 16.29 -0.99
N TYR A 140 2.56 17.57 -1.12
CA TYR A 140 2.26 18.21 -2.40
C TYR A 140 3.48 18.87 -3.05
N PHE A 141 4.70 18.60 -2.55
CA PHE A 141 5.96 19.13 -3.07
C PHE A 141 6.03 20.67 -3.02
N GLU A 142 5.34 21.31 -2.06
CA GLU A 142 5.40 22.77 -1.85
C GLU A 142 6.52 23.19 -0.88
N ALA A 143 7.06 22.23 -0.10
CA ALA A 143 8.07 22.52 0.91
C ALA A 143 8.93 21.29 1.22
N TYR A 144 10.19 21.53 1.56
CA TYR A 144 11.12 20.54 2.07
C TYR A 144 10.91 20.33 3.57
N VAL A 145 11.18 19.11 4.04
CA VAL A 145 11.25 18.79 5.47
C VAL A 145 12.60 18.21 5.81
N VAL A 146 13.23 18.76 6.86
CA VAL A 146 14.51 18.27 7.37
C VAL A 146 14.30 16.93 8.06
N THR A 147 14.92 15.89 7.49
CA THR A 147 14.85 14.51 8.00
C THR A 147 16.00 14.18 8.94
N ASP A 148 17.20 14.65 8.59
CA ASP A 148 18.40 14.59 9.43
C ASP A 148 19.06 15.98 9.46
N PRO A 149 19.13 16.64 10.63
CA PRO A 149 19.80 17.93 10.76
C PRO A 149 21.35 17.83 10.78
N GLY A 150 21.91 16.63 10.98
CA GLY A 150 23.36 16.44 11.09
C GLY A 150 24.02 17.35 12.13
N MET A 151 25.09 18.05 11.73
CA MET A 151 25.85 18.98 12.61
C MET A 151 25.37 20.45 12.49
N THR A 152 24.32 20.70 11.72
CA THR A 152 23.80 22.04 11.46
C THR A 152 22.88 22.53 12.60
N PRO A 153 22.59 23.84 12.72
CA PRO A 153 21.62 24.36 13.70
C PRO A 153 20.16 24.07 13.32
N LEU A 154 19.90 23.34 12.23
CA LEU A 154 18.56 23.00 11.77
C LEU A 154 17.88 22.01 12.73
N LYS A 155 16.54 22.01 12.73
CA LYS A 155 15.75 21.09 13.55
C LYS A 155 15.13 20.00 12.69
N LYS A 156 15.11 18.77 13.19
CA LYS A 156 14.31 17.70 12.59
C LYS A 156 12.82 18.11 12.53
N CYS A 157 12.14 17.72 11.46
CA CYS A 157 10.76 18.15 11.14
C CYS A 157 10.61 19.66 10.85
N GLN A 158 11.70 20.42 10.73
CA GLN A 158 11.63 21.80 10.25
C GLN A 158 11.25 21.81 8.77
N ILE A 159 10.34 22.72 8.42
CA ILE A 159 9.85 22.90 7.06
C ILE A 159 10.53 24.11 6.45
N MET A 160 10.91 23.97 5.20
CA MET A 160 11.66 24.98 4.46
C MET A 160 11.01 25.21 3.10
N SER A 161 10.97 26.46 2.65
CA SER A 161 10.66 26.74 1.24
C SER A 161 11.80 26.25 0.33
N GLU A 162 11.56 26.27 -0.97
CA GLU A 162 12.60 25.97 -1.96
C GLU A 162 13.79 26.94 -1.87
N ASP A 163 13.51 28.24 -1.77
CA ASP A 163 14.55 29.28 -1.59
C ASP A 163 15.36 29.07 -0.30
N ASP A 164 14.68 28.76 0.81
CA ASP A 164 15.35 28.50 2.09
C ASP A 164 16.21 27.25 2.02
N TYR A 165 15.72 26.19 1.34
CA TYR A 165 16.48 24.96 1.14
C TYR A 165 17.73 25.22 0.31
N ALA A 166 17.62 25.95 -0.80
CA ALA A 166 18.75 26.31 -1.65
C ALA A 166 19.81 27.11 -0.87
N ALA A 167 19.39 28.13 -0.12
CA ALA A 167 20.28 28.94 0.72
C ALA A 167 20.99 28.10 1.80
N LYS A 168 20.29 27.16 2.45
CA LYS A 168 20.92 26.28 3.44
C LYS A 168 21.81 25.21 2.84
N TYR A 169 21.48 24.74 1.64
CA TYR A 169 22.34 23.84 0.89
C TYR A 169 23.62 24.54 0.44
N GLU A 170 23.58 25.82 0.07
CA GLU A 170 24.79 26.60 -0.19
C GLU A 170 25.64 26.83 1.08
N GLU A 171 24.99 27.01 2.25
CA GLU A 171 25.67 27.27 3.52
C GLU A 171 26.32 26.01 4.12
N TYR A 172 25.61 24.87 4.10
CA TYR A 172 25.99 23.66 4.82
C TYR A 172 26.30 22.46 3.89
N GLY A 173 26.04 22.57 2.59
CA GLY A 173 26.21 21.46 1.65
C GLY A 173 25.44 20.22 2.07
N ASP A 174 26.15 19.08 2.13
CA ASP A 174 25.59 17.77 2.45
C ASP A 174 25.56 17.46 3.97
N ASP A 175 25.83 18.45 4.84
CA ASP A 175 25.84 18.26 6.31
C ASP A 175 24.43 18.09 6.92
N PHE A 176 23.37 18.24 6.12
CA PHE A 176 21.98 17.95 6.51
C PHE A 176 21.23 17.28 5.35
N THR A 177 20.12 16.61 5.66
CA THR A 177 19.27 15.97 4.65
C THR A 177 17.83 16.43 4.78
N ALA A 178 17.29 17.02 3.72
CA ALA A 178 15.88 17.38 3.61
C ALA A 178 15.26 16.76 2.35
N PHE A 179 14.00 16.34 2.47
CA PHE A 179 13.25 15.71 1.39
C PHE A 179 11.88 16.37 1.21
N MET A 180 11.30 16.22 0.03
CA MET A 180 9.89 16.54 -0.24
C MET A 180 9.07 15.26 -0.42
N GLY A 181 7.75 15.43 -0.52
CA GLY A 181 6.83 14.36 -0.88
C GLY A 181 6.64 13.32 0.23
N ALA A 182 6.05 12.19 -0.17
CA ALA A 182 5.78 11.09 0.75
C ALA A 182 7.05 10.38 1.24
N GLU A 183 8.17 10.50 0.52
CA GLU A 183 9.47 9.94 0.90
C GLU A 183 10.02 10.62 2.15
N GLY A 184 10.00 11.96 2.20
CA GLY A 184 10.40 12.71 3.39
C GLY A 184 9.56 12.37 4.62
N ILE A 185 8.23 12.32 4.47
CA ILE A 185 7.33 11.93 5.58
C ILE A 185 7.59 10.51 6.05
N ARG A 186 7.85 9.57 5.12
CA ARG A 186 8.17 8.20 5.47
C ARG A 186 9.49 8.10 6.24
N GLU A 187 10.52 8.80 5.80
CA GLU A 187 11.83 8.76 6.46
C GLU A 187 11.78 9.35 7.86
N LEU A 188 10.99 10.42 8.04
CA LEU A 188 10.68 10.95 9.38
C LEU A 188 10.01 9.90 10.26
N LEU A 189 8.98 9.20 9.75
CA LEU A 189 8.29 8.16 10.52
C LEU A 189 9.20 6.98 10.87
N ARG A 190 10.08 6.59 9.94
CA ARG A 190 11.01 5.47 10.11
C ARG A 190 12.09 5.76 11.15
N SER A 191 12.51 7.02 11.25
CA SER A 191 13.55 7.47 12.18
C SER A 191 13.01 7.83 13.57
N ILE A 192 11.74 7.60 13.87
CA ILE A 192 11.17 7.76 15.22
C ILE A 192 11.53 6.54 16.06
N ASP A 193 12.20 6.81 17.19
CA ASP A 193 12.32 5.86 18.29
C ASP A 193 11.08 5.99 19.20
N ILE A 194 10.14 5.05 19.05
CA ILE A 194 8.87 5.08 19.78
C ILE A 194 9.11 4.96 21.30
N ASP A 195 10.05 4.11 21.73
CA ASP A 195 10.28 3.86 23.15
C ASP A 195 10.83 5.12 23.84
N ARG A 196 11.80 5.78 23.19
CA ARG A 196 12.37 7.04 23.69
C ARG A 196 11.36 8.19 23.69
N GLU A 197 10.54 8.31 22.66
CA GLU A 197 9.51 9.35 22.58
C GLU A 197 8.42 9.16 23.64
N VAL A 198 8.01 7.92 23.91
CA VAL A 198 7.05 7.60 24.97
C VAL A 198 7.58 8.00 26.34
N GLU A 199 8.84 7.70 26.64
CA GLU A 199 9.45 8.07 27.93
C GLU A 199 9.59 9.59 28.09
N THR A 200 10.04 10.27 27.03
CA THR A 200 10.15 11.74 27.01
C THR A 200 8.79 12.40 27.25
N LEU A 201 7.74 11.94 26.55
CA LEU A 201 6.39 12.48 26.71
C LEU A 201 5.82 12.20 28.11
N ARG A 202 6.13 11.07 28.74
CA ARG A 202 5.70 10.78 30.11
C ARG A 202 6.32 11.75 31.11
N GLN A 203 7.58 12.13 30.91
CA GLN A 203 8.26 13.13 31.73
C GLN A 203 7.66 14.52 31.50
N GLU A 204 7.54 14.96 30.24
CA GLU A 204 6.93 16.26 29.91
C GLU A 204 5.50 16.40 30.42
N LEU A 205 4.72 15.30 30.42
CA LEU A 205 3.36 15.31 30.96
C LEU A 205 3.32 15.53 32.47
N LYS A 206 4.31 15.02 33.22
CA LYS A 206 4.41 15.21 34.68
C LYS A 206 4.85 16.63 35.03
N ASP A 207 5.78 17.18 34.25
CA ASP A 207 6.37 18.50 34.53
C ASP A 207 5.51 19.66 34.03
N SER A 208 4.69 19.43 33.00
CA SER A 208 3.85 20.46 32.40
C SER A 208 2.70 20.87 33.31
N LYS A 209 2.66 22.16 33.68
CA LYS A 209 1.54 22.78 34.42
C LYS A 209 0.43 23.35 33.53
N SER A 210 0.63 23.38 32.21
CA SER A 210 -0.34 23.93 31.26
C SER A 210 -1.35 22.88 30.82
N GLU A 211 -2.64 23.12 31.06
CA GLU A 211 -3.74 22.22 30.69
C GLU A 211 -3.75 21.90 29.19
N ALA A 212 -3.46 22.91 28.34
CA ALA A 212 -3.40 22.73 26.89
C ALA A 212 -2.28 21.78 26.46
N LYS A 213 -1.07 21.93 27.04
CA LYS A 213 0.07 21.03 26.77
C LYS A 213 -0.19 19.62 27.28
N ILE A 214 -0.74 19.49 28.50
CA ILE A 214 -1.12 18.19 29.08
C ILE A 214 -2.08 17.45 28.13
N LYS A 215 -3.12 18.13 27.63
CA LYS A 215 -4.09 17.53 26.70
C LYS A 215 -3.47 17.14 25.36
N LYS A 216 -2.51 17.92 24.84
CA LYS A 216 -1.76 17.60 23.61
C LYS A 216 -0.89 16.35 23.81
N TYR A 217 -0.06 16.35 24.85
CA TYR A 217 0.85 15.25 25.17
C TYR A 217 0.11 13.96 25.48
N ALA A 218 -0.98 14.01 26.26
CA ALA A 218 -1.79 12.83 26.56
C ALA A 218 -2.35 12.16 25.30
N LYS A 219 -2.81 12.96 24.33
CA LYS A 219 -3.33 12.43 23.04
C LYS A 219 -2.21 11.79 22.21
N ARG A 220 -1.04 12.43 22.13
CA ARG A 220 0.13 11.92 21.38
C ARG A 220 0.66 10.63 22.04
N LEU A 221 0.86 10.65 23.35
CA LEU A 221 1.32 9.51 24.15
C LEU A 221 0.41 8.30 23.95
N LYS A 222 -0.92 8.47 23.97
CA LYS A 222 -1.88 7.39 23.72
C LYS A 222 -1.67 6.71 22.36
N VAL A 223 -1.33 7.47 21.32
CA VAL A 223 -1.09 6.92 19.99
C VAL A 223 0.25 6.18 19.95
N LEU A 224 1.31 6.76 20.50
CA LEU A 224 2.64 6.14 20.52
C LEU A 224 2.69 4.87 21.37
N GLU A 225 2.03 4.86 22.54
CA GLU A 225 1.88 3.63 23.33
C GLU A 225 1.11 2.53 22.58
N ALA A 226 0.14 2.90 21.74
CA ALA A 226 -0.58 1.93 20.92
C ALA A 226 0.34 1.31 19.86
N PHE A 227 1.24 2.09 19.25
CA PHE A 227 2.29 1.56 18.36
C PHE A 227 3.27 0.66 19.12
N GLN A 228 3.74 1.10 20.28
CA GLN A 228 4.64 0.34 21.16
C GLN A 228 4.06 -1.03 21.52
N ARG A 229 2.81 -1.08 22.00
CA ARG A 229 2.13 -2.33 22.40
C ARG A 229 1.79 -3.24 21.22
N SER A 230 1.52 -2.68 20.05
CA SER A 230 1.11 -3.46 18.88
C SER A 230 2.29 -3.99 18.06
N GLY A 231 3.49 -3.41 18.22
CA GLY A 231 4.67 -3.72 17.40
C GLY A 231 4.53 -3.27 15.94
N ILE A 232 3.50 -2.47 15.62
CA ILE A 232 3.28 -1.91 14.29
C ILE A 232 4.26 -0.76 14.09
N LYS A 233 4.86 -0.68 12.90
CA LYS A 233 5.76 0.42 12.58
C LYS A 233 4.98 1.62 12.01
N PRO A 234 5.27 2.87 12.42
CA PRO A 234 4.55 4.05 11.96
C PRO A 234 4.68 4.31 10.45
N ASP A 235 5.81 3.96 9.85
CA ASP A 235 6.09 4.14 8.42
C ASP A 235 5.14 3.34 7.52
N TRP A 236 4.46 2.29 8.03
CA TRP A 236 3.44 1.54 7.29
C TRP A 236 2.18 2.37 6.96
N MET A 237 2.04 3.58 7.53
CA MET A 237 1.01 4.54 7.10
C MET A 237 1.32 5.14 5.71
N ILE A 238 2.55 5.00 5.21
CA ILE A 238 2.94 5.33 3.84
C ILE A 238 3.06 4.02 3.04
N MET A 239 2.27 3.91 1.98
CA MET A 239 2.19 2.70 1.17
C MET A 239 3.26 2.68 0.09
N GLU A 240 3.99 1.57 0.00
CA GLU A 240 4.83 1.22 -1.16
C GLU A 240 4.13 0.23 -2.10
N VAL A 241 3.21 -0.55 -1.54
CA VAL A 241 2.50 -1.62 -2.24
C VAL A 241 1.01 -1.43 -2.05
N LEU A 242 0.27 -1.41 -3.15
CA LEU A 242 -1.18 -1.27 -3.13
C LEU A 242 -1.85 -2.62 -3.44
N PRO A 243 -2.66 -3.20 -2.54
CA PRO A 243 -3.40 -4.41 -2.85
C PRO A 243 -4.51 -4.16 -3.88
N VAL A 244 -4.72 -5.14 -4.75
CA VAL A 244 -5.78 -5.15 -5.77
C VAL A 244 -6.86 -6.14 -5.38
N LEU A 245 -8.08 -5.66 -5.27
CA LEU A 245 -9.25 -6.45 -4.91
C LEU A 245 -9.48 -7.59 -5.93
N PRO A 246 -9.96 -8.77 -5.50
CA PRO A 246 -10.34 -9.86 -6.39
C PRO A 246 -11.37 -9.41 -7.45
N PRO A 247 -11.25 -9.87 -8.71
CA PRO A 247 -12.06 -9.40 -9.84
C PRO A 247 -13.56 -9.69 -9.69
N GLU A 248 -13.96 -10.75 -8.98
CA GLU A 248 -15.39 -11.03 -8.76
C GLU A 248 -16.07 -10.02 -7.81
N LEU A 249 -15.30 -9.31 -6.99
CA LEU A 249 -15.81 -8.21 -6.16
C LEU A 249 -15.89 -6.88 -6.93
N ARG A 250 -15.38 -6.86 -8.18
CA ARG A 250 -15.42 -5.71 -9.10
C ARG A 250 -15.70 -6.17 -10.54
N PRO A 251 -16.83 -6.86 -10.78
CA PRO A 251 -17.07 -7.57 -12.03
C PRO A 251 -17.23 -6.64 -13.24
N LEU A 252 -16.98 -7.19 -14.42
CA LEU A 252 -17.37 -6.65 -15.71
C LEU A 252 -18.54 -7.49 -16.21
N VAL A 253 -19.73 -6.90 -16.24
CA VAL A 253 -20.96 -7.62 -16.60
C VAL A 253 -21.31 -7.31 -18.05
N PRO A 254 -21.40 -8.30 -18.94
CA PRO A 254 -21.87 -8.07 -20.30
C PRO A 254 -23.35 -7.67 -20.26
N LEU A 255 -23.70 -6.68 -21.07
CA LEU A 255 -25.06 -6.21 -21.30
C LEU A 255 -25.48 -6.52 -22.74
N ASP A 256 -26.78 -6.45 -23.00
CA ASP A 256 -27.33 -6.63 -24.34
C ASP A 256 -26.75 -5.60 -25.33
N GLY A 257 -26.47 -6.08 -26.54
CA GLY A 257 -25.85 -5.28 -27.60
C GLY A 257 -24.32 -5.10 -27.48
N GLY A 258 -23.63 -6.00 -26.75
CA GLY A 258 -22.16 -6.02 -26.70
C GLY A 258 -21.53 -4.95 -25.81
N ARG A 259 -22.35 -4.28 -24.98
CA ARG A 259 -21.88 -3.32 -23.97
C ARG A 259 -21.43 -4.05 -22.70
N PHE A 260 -20.62 -3.40 -21.89
CA PHE A 260 -20.21 -3.93 -20.58
C PHE A 260 -20.50 -2.90 -19.50
N ALA A 261 -21.14 -3.33 -18.41
CA ALA A 261 -21.20 -2.56 -17.18
C ALA A 261 -19.89 -2.80 -16.41
N THR A 262 -19.28 -1.71 -15.95
CA THR A 262 -18.00 -1.74 -15.23
C THR A 262 -18.14 -1.14 -13.84
N SER A 263 -17.60 -1.79 -12.82
CA SER A 263 -17.47 -1.17 -11.50
C SER A 263 -16.53 0.04 -11.53
N ASP A 264 -16.89 1.14 -10.87
CA ASP A 264 -16.08 2.36 -10.73
C ASP A 264 -14.67 2.09 -10.20
N LEU A 265 -14.51 1.04 -9.37
CA LEU A 265 -13.21 0.61 -8.85
C LEU A 265 -12.24 0.23 -9.98
N ASN A 266 -12.72 -0.36 -11.07
CA ASN A 266 -11.86 -0.72 -12.18
C ASN A 266 -11.27 0.53 -12.85
N ASP A 267 -12.04 1.61 -12.98
CA ASP A 267 -11.52 2.87 -13.56
C ASP A 267 -10.57 3.60 -12.61
N LEU A 268 -10.78 3.50 -11.29
CA LEU A 268 -9.80 3.98 -10.32
C LEU A 268 -8.49 3.18 -10.40
N TYR A 269 -8.56 1.85 -10.42
CA TYR A 269 -7.36 1.00 -10.57
C TYR A 269 -6.62 1.29 -11.89
N ARG A 270 -7.35 1.43 -13.00
CA ARG A 270 -6.76 1.79 -14.31
C ARG A 270 -6.01 3.12 -14.23
N ARG A 271 -6.61 4.14 -13.60
CA ARG A 271 -5.95 5.45 -13.42
C ARG A 271 -4.68 5.34 -12.57
N VAL A 272 -4.72 4.59 -11.47
CA VAL A 272 -3.54 4.35 -10.63
C VAL A 272 -2.44 3.67 -11.41
N ILE A 273 -2.73 2.56 -12.09
CA ILE A 273 -1.74 1.80 -12.88
C ILE A 273 -1.15 2.66 -14.00
N ASN A 274 -1.98 3.40 -14.73
CA ASN A 274 -1.51 4.28 -15.81
C ASN A 274 -0.55 5.36 -15.31
N ARG A 275 -0.90 6.03 -14.21
CA ARG A 275 -0.04 7.07 -13.61
C ARG A 275 1.25 6.47 -13.06
N ASN A 276 1.16 5.33 -12.38
CA ASN A 276 2.30 4.62 -11.83
C ASN A 276 3.29 4.19 -12.93
N ASN A 277 2.79 3.59 -14.02
CA ASN A 277 3.63 3.17 -15.14
C ASN A 277 4.24 4.36 -15.89
N ARG A 278 3.49 5.46 -16.02
CA ARG A 278 4.01 6.71 -16.59
C ARG A 278 5.16 7.25 -15.73
N LEU A 279 5.00 7.25 -14.40
CA LEU A 279 6.05 7.68 -13.47
C LEU A 279 7.30 6.79 -13.56
N LYS A 280 7.14 5.46 -13.53
CA LYS A 280 8.27 4.52 -13.73
C LYS A 280 9.04 4.83 -15.02
N ARG A 281 8.33 5.06 -16.13
CA ARG A 281 8.94 5.41 -17.42
C ARG A 281 9.67 6.76 -17.38
N LEU A 282 9.14 7.77 -16.68
CA LEU A 282 9.82 9.06 -16.53
C LEU A 282 11.11 8.92 -15.72
N MET A 283 11.10 8.12 -14.65
CA MET A 283 12.30 7.82 -13.85
C MET A 283 13.37 7.07 -14.67
N GLU A 284 12.96 6.06 -15.46
CA GLU A 284 13.86 5.32 -16.36
C GLU A 284 14.52 6.23 -17.41
N LEU A 285 13.77 7.19 -17.93
CA LEU A 285 14.27 8.18 -18.89
C LEU A 285 15.06 9.33 -18.26
N ARG A 286 15.18 9.36 -16.91
CA ARG A 286 15.76 10.49 -16.15
C ARG A 286 15.19 11.83 -16.62
N ALA A 287 13.87 11.88 -16.78
CA ALA A 287 13.19 13.12 -17.15
C ALA A 287 13.48 14.22 -16.11
N PRO A 288 13.55 15.49 -16.52
CA PRO A 288 13.78 16.60 -15.59
C PRO A 288 12.66 16.70 -14.56
N GLU A 289 13.01 17.19 -13.37
CA GLU A 289 12.06 17.56 -12.33
C GLU A 289 11.17 18.71 -12.83
N ILE A 290 9.87 18.66 -12.48
CA ILE A 290 8.83 19.62 -12.90
C ILE A 290 8.31 20.33 -11.66
#